data_AF-G0N3S6-F1
#
_entry.id   AF-G0N3S6-F1
#
_cell.length_a   1.000
_cell.length_b   1.000
_cell.length_c   1.000
_cell.angle_alpha   90.00
_cell.angle_beta   90.00
_cell.angle_gamma   90.00
#
_symmetry.space_group_name_H-M   'P 1'
#
loop_
_entity.id
_entity.type
_entity.pdbx_description
1 polymer ?
#
loop_
_entity_poly.entity_id
_entity_poly.type
_entity_poly.pdbx_seq_one_letter_code
_entity_poly.pdbx_strand_id
1 'polypeptide(L)'
;MKIFVLLLLYSLVSTDFTEDLKIIKDNAECDPKCVFNYSEVTSSTIQFFPQCSDVCGILVLNENTDLTEEQLKEAFKPMQALFGGLVIENTKLTSLSFFTIDNIYGEFSLFCEDYGVFIKNNSLLTDISILRSFYIWPDDDFHECTFKIENNQNLDTSITCDNYESPNYLDVMTIGNLKDCGCRDSNYGDCEELFGGLRIINVTDNSDLSSLENIRRINGFIDIQNSTLEDLSFLKKVESIGIKNFGLSDKISINIQNNLKMTRLGLPLQNILFNFEYNRIANLENLHPDFCITVEEIINFLELNLFFVNIHAKYCDSVGNLQGSSLCRFDEMSNLKNNCEYVFGTVEIGSGDEENVKKLRKMTHLFGTLSIKNTKLKDLDFLENLRYIGNLDEHHHQKKTIR
;
A
#
# COMPACT_ATOMS: atom_id res chain seq x y z
N MET A 1 32.66 51.27 -36.62
CA MET A 1 32.09 49.93 -36.91
C MET A 1 31.74 49.28 -35.57
N LYS A 2 30.49 49.41 -35.13
CA LYS A 2 30.00 48.82 -33.87
C LYS A 2 29.30 47.51 -34.22
N ILE A 3 29.88 46.39 -33.79
CA ILE A 3 29.27 45.06 -33.92
C ILE A 3 28.28 44.92 -32.77
N PHE A 4 26.99 44.81 -33.10
CA PHE A 4 25.95 44.38 -32.18
C PHE A 4 25.96 42.84 -32.19
N VAL A 5 26.45 42.23 -31.11
CA VAL A 5 26.24 40.79 -30.87
C VAL A 5 24.87 40.66 -30.23
N LEU A 6 23.90 40.22 -31.03
CA LEU A 6 22.57 39.83 -30.56
C LEU A 6 22.71 38.47 -29.87
N LEU A 7 22.81 38.47 -28.55
CA LEU A 7 22.68 37.27 -27.74
C LEU A 7 21.20 36.84 -27.74
N LEU A 8 20.88 35.88 -28.61
CA LEU A 8 19.63 35.12 -28.54
C LEU A 8 19.67 34.27 -27.27
N LEU A 9 19.00 34.75 -26.22
CA LEU A 9 18.63 33.94 -25.07
C LEU A 9 17.57 32.93 -25.53
N TYR A 10 18.01 31.75 -25.95
CA TYR A 10 17.12 30.59 -26.02
C TYR A 10 16.69 30.24 -24.60
N SER A 11 15.38 30.13 -24.39
CA SER A 11 14.76 29.77 -23.12
C SER A 11 15.14 28.34 -22.75
N LEU A 12 15.88 28.19 -21.66
CA LEU A 12 16.21 26.90 -21.04
C LEU A 12 14.96 26.13 -20.55
N VAL A 13 13.79 26.78 -20.50
CA VAL A 13 12.50 26.19 -20.09
C VAL A 13 11.84 25.39 -21.23
N SER A 14 12.16 25.68 -22.51
CA SER A 14 11.46 25.07 -23.65
C SER A 14 11.91 23.65 -24.00
N THR A 15 13.14 23.29 -23.66
CA THR A 15 13.71 21.97 -23.96
C THR A 15 13.17 20.89 -23.03
N ASP A 16 12.99 21.23 -21.74
CA ASP A 16 12.51 20.32 -20.69
C ASP A 16 11.08 19.84 -21.02
N PHE A 17 10.14 20.78 -21.19
CA PHE A 17 8.74 20.45 -21.53
C PHE A 17 8.58 19.64 -22.83
N THR A 18 9.40 19.91 -23.85
CA THR A 18 9.27 19.22 -25.14
C THR A 18 9.74 17.77 -25.05
N GLU A 19 10.84 17.54 -24.33
CA GLU A 19 11.36 16.20 -24.04
C GLU A 19 10.37 15.43 -23.17
N ASP A 20 9.85 16.10 -22.15
CA ASP A 20 8.90 15.54 -21.21
C ASP A 20 7.60 15.09 -21.89
N LEU A 21 6.99 16.00 -22.65
CA LEU A 21 5.78 15.70 -23.40
C LEU A 21 5.99 14.59 -24.44
N LYS A 22 7.21 14.43 -24.94
CA LYS A 22 7.54 13.34 -25.85
C LYS A 22 7.50 11.98 -25.13
N ILE A 23 8.04 11.90 -23.92
CA ILE A 23 7.99 10.67 -23.10
C ILE A 23 6.53 10.24 -22.88
N ILE A 24 5.65 11.16 -22.49
CA ILE A 24 4.22 10.87 -22.29
C ILE A 24 3.57 10.32 -23.56
N LYS A 25 3.86 10.95 -24.72
CA LYS A 25 3.30 10.50 -26.01
C LYS A 25 3.77 9.11 -26.39
N ASP A 26 5.04 8.81 -26.14
CA ASP A 26 5.67 7.55 -26.51
C ASP A 26 5.16 6.42 -25.58
N ASN A 27 4.92 6.69 -24.30
CA ASN A 27 4.45 5.71 -23.31
C ASN A 27 2.94 5.43 -23.41
N ALA A 28 2.10 6.47 -23.52
CA ALA A 28 0.64 6.34 -23.43
C ALA A 28 -0.08 6.09 -24.78
N GLU A 29 0.65 5.86 -25.88
CA GLU A 29 0.11 5.68 -27.24
C GLU A 29 -0.96 6.73 -27.64
N CYS A 30 -0.73 7.99 -27.25
CA CYS A 30 -1.71 9.06 -27.35
C CYS A 30 -2.22 9.33 -28.78
N ASP A 31 -3.54 9.49 -28.96
CA ASP A 31 -4.08 10.07 -30.20
C ASP A 31 -3.53 11.50 -30.34
N PRO A 32 -2.82 11.84 -31.44
CA PRO A 32 -2.27 13.17 -31.65
C PRO A 32 -3.29 14.31 -31.53
N LYS A 33 -4.59 14.05 -31.73
CA LYS A 33 -5.68 15.03 -31.56
C LYS A 33 -6.06 15.29 -30.11
N CYS A 34 -5.70 14.38 -29.22
CA CYS A 34 -5.99 14.44 -27.79
C CYS A 34 -4.78 14.88 -26.94
N VAL A 35 -3.73 15.38 -27.60
CA VAL A 35 -2.53 15.91 -26.92
C VAL A 35 -2.63 17.42 -26.75
N PHE A 36 -2.50 17.89 -25.51
CA PHE A 36 -2.27 19.30 -25.23
C PHE A 36 -0.78 19.65 -25.35
N ASN A 37 -0.41 20.35 -26.42
CA ASN A 37 0.99 20.61 -26.80
C ASN A 37 1.55 21.95 -26.28
N TYR A 38 1.01 22.47 -25.18
CA TYR A 38 1.40 23.77 -24.65
C TYR A 38 1.89 23.64 -23.22
N SER A 39 2.96 24.37 -22.91
CA SER A 39 3.64 24.30 -21.61
C SER A 39 2.86 24.93 -20.47
N GLU A 40 1.83 25.73 -20.76
CA GLU A 40 1.02 26.44 -19.77
C GLU A 40 -0.44 26.56 -20.23
N VAL A 41 -1.36 26.58 -19.27
CA VAL A 41 -2.79 26.79 -19.49
C VAL A 41 -3.14 28.27 -19.26
N THR A 42 -3.43 28.99 -20.34
CA THR A 42 -3.75 30.43 -20.37
C THR A 42 -4.87 30.70 -21.38
N SER A 43 -5.42 31.90 -21.41
CA SER A 43 -6.39 32.33 -22.44
C SER A 43 -5.88 32.18 -23.87
N SER A 44 -4.57 32.27 -24.07
CA SER A 44 -3.94 32.10 -25.40
C SER A 44 -3.82 30.63 -25.82
N THR A 45 -3.67 29.71 -24.87
CA THR A 45 -3.41 28.28 -25.13
C THR A 45 -4.66 27.41 -24.95
N ILE A 46 -5.62 27.81 -24.11
CA ILE A 46 -6.82 27.03 -23.80
C ILE A 46 -7.72 26.75 -25.01
N GLN A 47 -7.70 27.63 -26.01
CA GLN A 47 -8.44 27.42 -27.26
C GLN A 47 -7.95 26.20 -28.06
N PHE A 48 -6.76 25.70 -27.75
CA PHE A 48 -6.18 24.49 -28.33
C PHE A 48 -6.34 23.26 -27.42
N PHE A 49 -7.08 23.38 -26.32
CA PHE A 49 -7.33 22.26 -25.43
C PHE A 49 -8.17 21.19 -26.14
N PRO A 50 -7.71 19.93 -26.14
CA PRO A 50 -8.37 18.86 -26.89
C PRO A 50 -9.79 18.57 -26.36
N GLN A 51 -10.69 18.24 -27.28
CA GLN A 51 -12.07 17.84 -26.96
C GLN A 51 -12.16 16.32 -26.87
N CYS A 52 -11.45 15.74 -25.90
CA CYS A 52 -11.33 14.29 -25.70
C CYS A 52 -11.65 13.92 -24.23
N SER A 53 -12.11 12.69 -24.01
CA SER A 53 -12.20 12.12 -22.66
C SER A 53 -10.83 11.87 -22.05
N ASP A 54 -9.93 11.37 -22.89
CA ASP A 54 -8.59 10.96 -22.51
C ASP A 54 -7.63 11.98 -23.10
N VAL A 55 -6.95 12.73 -22.26
CA VAL A 55 -6.07 13.82 -22.68
C VAL A 55 -4.64 13.48 -22.27
N CYS A 56 -3.70 13.64 -23.20
CA CYS A 56 -2.28 13.55 -22.91
C CYS A 56 -1.67 14.94 -22.78
N GLY A 57 -0.90 15.18 -21.72
CA GLY A 57 -0.17 16.42 -21.56
C GLY A 57 0.28 16.69 -20.14
N ILE A 58 1.03 17.78 -19.98
CA ILE A 58 1.43 18.30 -18.68
C ILE A 58 0.63 19.57 -18.45
N LEU A 59 -0.34 19.51 -17.54
CA LEU A 59 -1.20 20.64 -17.25
C LEU A 59 -0.52 21.54 -16.22
N VAL A 60 0.05 22.65 -16.70
CA VAL A 60 0.68 23.66 -15.84
C VAL A 60 -0.25 24.87 -15.73
N LEU A 61 -0.83 25.06 -14.55
CA LEU A 61 -1.53 26.28 -14.14
C LEU A 61 -0.61 27.05 -13.21
N ASN A 62 -0.20 28.25 -13.60
CA ASN A 62 0.76 29.04 -12.82
C ASN A 62 0.35 30.51 -12.65
N GLU A 63 1.29 31.39 -12.26
CA GLU A 63 1.02 32.83 -12.14
C GLU A 63 0.57 33.50 -13.45
N ASN A 64 0.85 32.89 -14.60
CA ASN A 64 0.46 33.36 -15.93
C ASN A 64 -0.96 32.93 -16.32
N THR A 65 -1.59 32.00 -15.57
CA THR A 65 -2.96 31.56 -15.83
C THR A 65 -3.95 32.71 -15.54
N ASP A 66 -4.51 33.26 -16.62
CA ASP A 66 -5.46 34.38 -16.62
C ASP A 66 -6.93 33.93 -16.79
N LEU A 67 -7.18 32.64 -16.62
CA LEU A 67 -8.50 32.02 -16.74
C LEU A 67 -9.21 31.95 -15.39
N THR A 68 -10.55 32.08 -15.41
CA THR A 68 -11.38 31.78 -14.25
C THR A 68 -11.60 30.28 -14.09
N GLU A 69 -11.97 29.84 -12.88
CA GLU A 69 -12.36 28.46 -12.60
C GLU A 69 -13.51 27.98 -13.52
N GLU A 70 -14.45 28.87 -13.87
CA GLU A 70 -15.54 28.58 -14.82
C GLU A 70 -15.02 28.34 -16.24
N GLN A 71 -14.04 29.13 -16.70
CA GLN A 71 -13.43 28.95 -18.02
C GLN A 71 -12.62 27.65 -18.09
N LEU A 72 -11.89 27.33 -17.02
CA LEU A 72 -11.18 26.05 -16.88
C LEU A 72 -12.17 24.89 -16.90
N LYS A 73 -13.27 25.01 -16.15
CA LYS A 73 -14.30 23.98 -16.07
C LYS A 73 -14.96 23.70 -17.42
N GLU A 74 -15.29 24.74 -18.18
CA GLU A 74 -15.86 24.55 -19.51
C GLU A 74 -14.85 23.93 -20.49
N ALA A 75 -13.57 24.32 -20.40
CA ALA A 75 -12.53 23.76 -21.26
C ALA A 75 -12.21 22.28 -20.94
N PHE A 76 -12.13 21.93 -19.65
CA PHE A 76 -11.82 20.58 -19.18
C PHE A 76 -13.03 19.66 -19.11
N LYS A 77 -14.24 20.16 -19.38
CA LYS A 77 -15.49 19.41 -19.35
C LYS A 77 -15.47 18.06 -20.07
N PRO A 78 -14.83 17.89 -21.24
CA PRO A 78 -14.77 16.59 -21.90
C PRO A 78 -13.82 15.63 -21.19
N MET A 79 -12.76 16.14 -20.55
CA MET A 79 -11.66 15.37 -20.00
C MET A 79 -12.07 14.65 -18.70
N GLN A 80 -11.92 13.33 -18.71
CA GLN A 80 -12.17 12.41 -17.60
C GLN A 80 -10.90 11.67 -17.17
N ALA A 81 -9.91 11.59 -18.07
CA ALA A 81 -8.61 11.01 -17.80
C ALA A 81 -7.47 11.94 -18.29
N LEU A 82 -6.43 12.07 -17.48
CA LEU A 82 -5.18 12.74 -17.83
C LEU A 82 -4.03 11.73 -17.83
N PHE A 83 -3.32 11.66 -18.95
CA PHE A 83 -2.04 10.95 -19.10
C PHE A 83 -0.92 11.99 -19.11
N GLY A 84 -0.16 12.06 -18.01
CA GLY A 84 0.91 13.05 -17.78
C GLY A 84 0.78 13.81 -16.46
N GLY A 85 1.56 14.88 -16.32
CA GLY A 85 1.70 15.62 -15.06
C GLY A 85 0.65 16.69 -14.80
N LEU A 86 0.44 16.99 -13.51
CA LEU A 86 -0.38 18.12 -13.06
C LEU A 86 0.44 19.06 -12.16
N VAL A 87 0.62 20.30 -12.59
CA VAL A 87 1.32 21.36 -11.86
C VAL A 87 0.38 22.54 -11.65
N ILE A 88 0.11 22.89 -10.40
CA ILE A 88 -0.71 24.02 -10.00
C ILE A 88 0.09 24.84 -9.01
N GLU A 89 0.67 25.95 -9.45
CA GLU A 89 1.55 26.74 -8.59
C GLU A 89 1.39 28.25 -8.70
N ASN A 90 1.54 29.00 -7.61
CA ASN A 90 1.47 30.47 -7.64
C ASN A 90 0.19 31.04 -8.31
N THR A 91 -0.90 30.27 -8.37
CA THR A 91 -2.12 30.69 -9.06
C THR A 91 -2.97 31.63 -8.20
N LYS A 92 -3.97 32.26 -8.84
CA LYS A 92 -5.02 33.03 -8.16
C LYS A 92 -6.30 32.21 -7.92
N LEU A 93 -6.24 30.90 -8.14
CA LEU A 93 -7.39 30.00 -8.01
C LEU A 93 -7.71 29.76 -6.53
N THR A 94 -8.99 29.53 -6.25
CA THR A 94 -9.52 29.27 -4.91
C THR A 94 -9.98 27.82 -4.73
N SER A 95 -10.29 27.14 -5.83
CA SER A 95 -10.76 25.77 -5.88
C SER A 95 -10.20 25.01 -7.09
N LEU A 96 -10.04 23.68 -6.94
CA LEU A 96 -9.73 22.74 -8.03
C LEU A 96 -10.97 22.08 -8.64
N SER A 97 -12.18 22.48 -8.24
CA SER A 97 -13.47 21.88 -8.66
C SER A 97 -13.85 22.10 -10.15
N PHE A 98 -12.87 22.43 -10.99
CA PHE A 98 -12.99 22.54 -12.44
C PHE A 98 -12.64 21.24 -13.19
N PHE A 99 -12.09 20.22 -12.51
CA PHE A 99 -11.97 18.87 -13.09
C PHE A 99 -13.32 18.17 -13.16
N THR A 100 -13.51 17.34 -14.20
CA THR A 100 -14.74 16.60 -14.45
C THR A 100 -14.53 15.13 -14.15
N ILE A 101 -15.36 14.57 -13.27
CA ILE A 101 -15.36 13.13 -13.00
C ILE A 101 -16.19 12.40 -14.05
N ASP A 102 -15.85 11.15 -14.31
CA ASP A 102 -16.64 10.27 -15.14
C ASP A 102 -17.97 9.90 -14.42
N ASN A 103 -19.04 9.66 -15.17
CA ASN A 103 -20.36 9.36 -14.58
C ASN A 103 -20.56 7.87 -14.25
N ILE A 104 -19.62 7.01 -14.63
CA ILE A 104 -19.73 5.55 -14.48
C ILE A 104 -19.13 5.13 -13.13
N TYR A 105 -17.88 5.54 -12.87
CA TYR A 105 -17.13 5.24 -11.65
C TYR A 105 -17.16 6.40 -10.66
N GLY A 106 -17.44 7.62 -11.12
CA GLY A 106 -17.44 8.79 -10.25
C GLY A 106 -16.03 9.31 -9.96
N GLU A 107 -15.08 9.02 -10.85
CA GLU A 107 -13.65 9.24 -10.66
C GLU A 107 -13.04 10.10 -11.77
N PHE A 108 -11.88 10.68 -11.50
CA PHE A 108 -10.99 11.28 -12.48
C PHE A 108 -9.72 10.44 -12.53
N SER A 109 -9.45 9.80 -13.67
CA SER A 109 -8.27 8.95 -13.82
C SER A 109 -7.02 9.79 -14.11
N LEU A 110 -5.97 9.57 -13.33
CA LEU A 110 -4.68 10.23 -13.53
C LEU A 110 -3.58 9.19 -13.70
N PHE A 111 -2.98 9.16 -14.89
CA PHE A 111 -1.80 8.35 -15.22
C PHE A 111 -0.60 9.31 -15.26
N CYS A 112 0.00 9.59 -14.10
CA CYS A 112 0.98 10.68 -14.03
C CYS A 112 2.41 10.29 -14.43
N GLU A 113 2.67 8.98 -14.59
CA GLU A 113 4.00 8.41 -14.84
C GLU A 113 5.07 9.05 -13.92
N ASP A 114 6.24 9.40 -14.47
CA ASP A 114 7.35 10.01 -13.72
C ASP A 114 7.12 11.49 -13.33
N TYR A 115 6.05 12.14 -13.82
CA TYR A 115 5.84 13.58 -13.59
C TYR A 115 5.29 13.86 -12.21
N GLY A 116 4.17 13.23 -11.86
CA GLY A 116 3.50 13.50 -10.59
C GLY A 116 2.48 14.64 -10.59
N VAL A 117 2.04 14.95 -9.36
CA VAL A 117 1.06 15.98 -9.00
C VAL A 117 1.70 16.96 -8.04
N PHE A 118 1.66 18.23 -8.40
CA PHE A 118 2.28 19.31 -7.64
C PHE A 118 1.29 20.46 -7.45
N ILE A 119 0.89 20.70 -6.20
CA ILE A 119 0.01 21.82 -5.82
C ILE A 119 0.80 22.70 -4.85
N LYS A 120 1.38 23.81 -5.34
CA LYS A 120 2.42 24.55 -4.61
C LYS A 120 2.18 26.06 -4.53
N ASN A 121 2.43 26.66 -3.38
CA ASN A 121 2.47 28.13 -3.23
C ASN A 121 1.19 28.86 -3.70
N ASN A 122 0.02 28.20 -3.69
CA ASN A 122 -1.24 28.84 -4.06
C ASN A 122 -1.83 29.53 -2.83
N SER A 123 -1.56 30.82 -2.68
CA SER A 123 -1.93 31.57 -1.47
C SER A 123 -3.45 31.75 -1.30
N LEU A 124 -4.25 31.60 -2.35
CA LEU A 124 -5.72 31.75 -2.30
C LEU A 124 -6.47 30.40 -2.32
N LEU A 125 -5.77 29.28 -2.53
CA LEU A 125 -6.39 27.97 -2.67
C LEU A 125 -6.92 27.48 -1.32
N THR A 126 -8.20 27.12 -1.29
CA THR A 126 -8.90 26.64 -0.09
C THR A 126 -9.63 25.33 -0.29
N ASP A 127 -9.96 24.97 -1.53
CA ASP A 127 -10.78 23.80 -1.84
C ASP A 127 -10.10 22.86 -2.84
N ILE A 128 -9.73 21.68 -2.34
CA ILE A 128 -9.16 20.56 -3.10
C ILE A 128 -10.04 19.31 -2.99
N SER A 129 -11.32 19.46 -2.61
CA SER A 129 -12.22 18.33 -2.33
C SER A 129 -12.37 17.35 -3.51
N ILE A 130 -12.21 17.84 -4.74
CA ILE A 130 -12.21 17.03 -5.96
C ILE A 130 -11.17 15.91 -5.95
N LEU A 131 -10.07 16.05 -5.20
CA LEU A 131 -9.04 15.02 -5.09
C LEU A 131 -9.59 13.72 -4.49
N ARG A 132 -10.69 13.74 -3.73
CA ARG A 132 -11.31 12.49 -3.26
C ARG A 132 -11.80 11.60 -4.41
N SER A 133 -12.07 12.19 -5.57
CA SER A 133 -12.48 11.48 -6.78
C SER A 133 -11.30 11.17 -7.69
N PHE A 134 -10.07 11.52 -7.35
CA PHE A 134 -8.91 11.18 -8.19
C PHE A 134 -8.54 9.71 -7.98
N TYR A 135 -8.51 8.94 -9.06
CA TYR A 135 -7.93 7.61 -9.11
C TYR A 135 -6.57 7.71 -9.79
N ILE A 136 -5.50 7.49 -9.01
CA ILE A 136 -4.13 7.63 -9.49
C ILE A 136 -3.58 6.26 -9.86
N TRP A 137 -3.29 6.11 -11.15
CA TRP A 137 -2.68 4.91 -11.72
C TRP A 137 -1.16 4.95 -11.53
N PRO A 138 -0.54 3.81 -11.15
CA PRO A 138 0.90 3.72 -11.12
C PRO A 138 1.50 3.68 -12.53
N ASP A 139 2.82 3.86 -12.65
CA ASP A 139 3.54 3.69 -13.92
C ASP A 139 3.63 2.21 -14.36
N ASP A 140 4.28 1.95 -15.50
CA ASP A 140 4.49 0.61 -16.06
C ASP A 140 5.31 -0.33 -15.16
N ASP A 141 6.16 0.24 -14.30
CA ASP A 141 6.96 -0.46 -13.29
C ASP A 141 6.27 -0.52 -11.92
N PHE A 142 5.01 -0.07 -11.86
CA PHE A 142 4.15 0.03 -10.68
C PHE A 142 4.67 0.95 -9.57
N HIS A 143 5.51 1.94 -9.90
CA HIS A 143 5.83 3.04 -9.01
C HIS A 143 4.65 3.99 -8.90
N GLU A 144 4.45 4.51 -7.69
CA GLU A 144 3.44 5.52 -7.46
C GLU A 144 3.88 6.88 -7.96
N CYS A 145 2.90 7.61 -8.47
CA CYS A 145 2.99 9.02 -8.75
C CYS A 145 3.55 9.83 -7.57
N THR A 146 4.56 10.66 -7.84
CA THR A 146 4.96 11.68 -6.87
C THR A 146 3.79 12.64 -6.64
N PHE A 147 3.27 12.74 -5.42
CA PHE A 147 2.17 13.66 -5.09
C PHE A 147 2.59 14.61 -3.97
N LYS A 148 2.69 15.91 -4.27
CA LYS A 148 3.05 16.94 -3.28
C LYS A 148 2.07 18.10 -3.24
N ILE A 149 1.65 18.47 -2.03
CA ILE A 149 0.87 19.67 -1.71
C ILE A 149 1.69 20.53 -0.75
N GLU A 150 2.28 21.62 -1.24
CA GLU A 150 3.31 22.36 -0.50
C GLU A 150 2.99 23.85 -0.39
N ASN A 151 3.11 24.42 0.80
CA ASN A 151 3.10 25.87 1.05
C ASN A 151 1.82 26.60 0.58
N ASN A 152 0.65 25.96 0.62
CA ASN A 152 -0.63 26.61 0.33
C ASN A 152 -1.24 27.13 1.66
N GLN A 153 -0.95 28.39 1.98
CA GLN A 153 -1.15 28.97 3.33
C GLN A 153 -2.60 28.93 3.86
N ASN A 154 -3.60 28.82 3.00
CA ASN A 154 -5.02 28.79 3.36
C ASN A 154 -5.67 27.41 3.16
N LEU A 155 -4.89 26.38 2.83
CA LEU A 155 -5.38 25.07 2.44
C LEU A 155 -5.34 24.06 3.58
N ASP A 156 -6.49 23.48 3.91
CA ASP A 156 -6.59 22.30 4.79
C ASP A 156 -6.48 21.03 3.95
N THR A 157 -5.44 20.24 4.17
CA THR A 157 -5.18 18.99 3.43
C THR A 157 -5.68 17.75 4.15
N SER A 158 -6.45 17.88 5.25
CA SER A 158 -6.98 16.73 6.01
C SER A 158 -7.71 15.71 5.13
N ILE A 159 -8.31 16.15 4.02
CA ILE A 159 -8.99 15.25 3.07
C ILE A 159 -8.08 14.16 2.48
N THR A 160 -6.76 14.36 2.40
CA THR A 160 -5.83 13.36 1.87
C THR A 160 -5.60 12.22 2.86
N CYS A 161 -5.96 12.41 4.14
CA CYS A 161 -5.97 11.39 5.19
C CYS A 161 -7.33 10.67 5.30
N ASP A 162 -8.39 11.18 4.66
CA ASP A 162 -9.76 10.67 4.83
C ASP A 162 -10.10 9.49 3.89
N ASN A 163 -9.13 8.97 3.12
CA ASN A 163 -9.36 7.94 2.09
C ASN A 163 -9.43 6.51 2.67
N TYR A 164 -10.45 6.26 3.49
CA TYR A 164 -10.67 4.99 4.19
C TYR A 164 -10.90 3.77 3.26
N GLU A 165 -11.51 3.97 2.08
CA GLU A 165 -12.04 2.86 1.28
C GLU A 165 -11.16 2.48 0.08
N SER A 166 -10.34 3.40 -0.43
CA SER A 166 -9.41 3.16 -1.53
C SER A 166 -8.13 3.99 -1.32
N PRO A 167 -6.98 3.35 -1.04
CA PRO A 167 -5.74 4.04 -0.74
C PRO A 167 -5.13 4.52 -2.07
N ASN A 168 -5.74 5.53 -2.67
CA ASN A 168 -5.24 6.17 -3.88
C ASN A 168 -3.92 6.95 -3.63
N TYR A 169 -3.46 6.95 -2.37
CA TYR A 169 -2.44 7.83 -1.80
C TYR A 169 -1.56 7.07 -0.80
N LEU A 170 -0.54 6.32 -1.24
CA LEU A 170 0.41 5.75 -0.26
C LEU A 170 1.60 6.64 0.01
N ASP A 171 1.97 7.52 -0.91
CA ASP A 171 3.14 8.40 -0.75
C ASP A 171 2.86 9.90 -0.93
N VAL A 172 1.68 10.37 -0.52
CA VAL A 172 1.34 11.81 -0.55
C VAL A 172 2.14 12.60 0.48
N MET A 173 2.71 13.72 0.04
CA MET A 173 3.41 14.68 0.90
C MET A 173 2.61 15.97 1.02
N THR A 174 2.24 16.33 2.25
CA THR A 174 1.64 17.64 2.55
C THR A 174 2.52 18.39 3.55
N ILE A 175 2.97 19.60 3.19
CA ILE A 175 3.86 20.39 4.06
C ILE A 175 3.64 21.89 3.90
N GLY A 176 3.59 22.61 5.00
CA GLY A 176 3.52 24.07 5.02
C GLY A 176 2.16 24.63 4.60
N ASN A 177 1.10 23.82 4.61
CA ASN A 177 -0.27 24.28 4.33
C ASN A 177 -0.94 24.81 5.62
N LEU A 178 -2.18 25.31 5.52
CA LEU A 178 -2.95 25.74 6.72
C LEU A 178 -3.07 24.59 7.72
N LYS A 179 -3.28 23.37 7.20
CA LYS A 179 -3.23 22.14 7.96
C LYS A 179 -2.70 21.01 7.06
N ASP A 180 -1.60 20.41 7.48
CA ASP A 180 -0.99 19.26 6.83
C ASP A 180 -1.62 17.95 7.35
N CYS A 181 -1.64 16.94 6.49
CA CYS A 181 -2.07 15.58 6.74
C CYS A 181 -0.89 14.61 6.66
N GLY A 182 -0.78 13.77 7.69
CA GLY A 182 0.20 12.71 7.81
C GLY A 182 1.65 13.17 7.94
N CYS A 183 2.54 12.20 8.00
CA CYS A 183 3.97 12.41 8.18
C CYS A 183 4.78 11.46 7.30
N ARG A 184 6.04 11.83 7.07
CA ARG A 184 7.04 11.07 6.31
C ARG A 184 8.42 11.25 6.95
N ASP A 185 9.30 10.27 6.77
CA ASP A 185 10.75 10.35 6.99
C ASP A 185 11.15 11.14 8.25
N SER A 186 10.87 10.58 9.42
CA SER A 186 11.36 11.00 10.76
C SER A 186 10.76 12.25 11.43
N ASN A 187 9.79 12.94 10.81
CA ASN A 187 9.03 14.00 11.49
C ASN A 187 7.68 13.48 12.02
N TYR A 188 7.74 12.54 12.96
CA TYR A 188 6.56 11.79 13.42
C TYR A 188 5.72 12.51 14.49
N GLY A 189 6.21 13.60 15.11
CA GLY A 189 5.45 14.50 15.99
C GLY A 189 4.28 13.88 16.78
N ASP A 190 3.09 14.49 16.67
CA ASP A 190 1.80 13.91 17.11
C ASP A 190 1.04 13.28 15.92
N CYS A 191 1.78 12.70 14.96
CA CYS A 191 1.23 12.15 13.74
C CYS A 191 0.40 10.90 14.01
N GLU A 192 -0.74 10.78 13.31
CA GLU A 192 -1.58 9.57 13.34
C GLU A 192 -1.56 8.79 12.01
N GLU A 193 -1.07 9.39 10.92
CA GLU A 193 -1.10 8.84 9.55
C GLU A 193 0.30 8.82 8.93
N LEU A 194 0.85 7.64 8.65
CA LEU A 194 2.18 7.50 8.04
C LEU A 194 2.08 7.21 6.55
N PHE A 195 2.66 8.08 5.71
CA PHE A 195 2.82 7.85 4.27
C PHE A 195 4.24 7.35 3.96
N GLY A 196 4.38 6.60 2.86
CA GLY A 196 5.65 5.99 2.43
C GLY A 196 6.04 4.73 3.20
N GLY A 197 5.15 4.22 4.05
CA GLY A 197 5.35 3.02 4.84
C GLY A 197 6.16 3.23 6.12
N LEU A 198 6.40 2.12 6.84
CA LEU A 198 7.17 2.12 8.08
C LEU A 198 8.57 1.54 7.83
N ARG A 199 9.60 2.36 8.00
CA ARG A 199 11.00 1.94 7.83
C ARG A 199 11.78 2.12 9.13
N ILE A 200 12.20 1.01 9.74
CA ILE A 200 13.02 0.99 10.96
C ILE A 200 14.27 0.18 10.67
N ILE A 201 15.40 0.85 10.41
CA ILE A 201 16.64 0.19 10.00
C ILE A 201 17.81 0.63 10.87
N ASN A 202 18.63 -0.33 11.31
CA ASN A 202 19.85 -0.09 12.11
C ASN A 202 19.57 0.67 13.43
N VAL A 203 18.42 0.37 14.05
CA VAL A 203 17.99 0.98 15.32
C VAL A 203 18.62 0.25 16.51
N THR A 204 19.01 1.02 17.53
CA THR A 204 19.65 0.50 18.75
C THR A 204 18.83 0.87 19.99
N ASP A 205 19.19 0.34 21.15
CA ASP A 205 18.43 0.51 22.41
C ASP A 205 18.25 1.99 22.84
N ASN A 206 19.06 2.91 22.31
CA ASN A 206 18.98 4.35 22.61
C ASN A 206 18.11 5.14 21.61
N SER A 207 17.54 4.49 20.59
CA SER A 207 16.70 5.15 19.60
C SER A 207 15.33 5.48 20.19
N ASP A 208 14.94 6.75 20.11
CA ASP A 208 13.60 7.18 20.51
C ASP A 208 12.58 6.89 19.39
N LEU A 209 11.66 5.97 19.68
CA LEU A 209 10.52 5.62 18.80
C LEU A 209 9.18 6.14 19.35
N SER A 210 9.17 6.96 20.39
CA SER A 210 7.95 7.46 21.04
C SER A 210 7.01 8.18 20.07
N SER A 211 7.59 8.82 19.07
CA SER A 211 6.86 9.53 18.01
C SER A 211 6.05 8.60 17.09
N LEU A 212 6.31 7.29 17.10
CA LEU A 212 5.51 6.28 16.39
C LEU A 212 4.33 5.74 17.21
N GLU A 213 4.24 6.04 18.51
CA GLU A 213 3.19 5.48 19.39
C GLU A 213 1.78 6.03 19.09
N ASN A 214 1.70 7.15 18.40
CA ASN A 214 0.45 7.80 18.01
C ASN A 214 -0.06 7.34 16.63
N ILE A 215 0.74 6.59 15.87
CA ILE A 215 0.37 6.14 14.53
C ILE A 215 -0.84 5.20 14.62
N ARG A 216 -1.87 5.55 13.86
CA ARG A 216 -3.09 4.77 13.66
C ARG A 216 -3.11 4.12 12.29
N ARG A 217 -2.49 4.72 11.28
CA ARG A 217 -2.50 4.20 9.92
C ARG A 217 -1.12 4.22 9.29
N ILE A 218 -0.81 3.13 8.58
CA ILE A 218 0.44 2.99 7.84
C ILE A 218 0.08 2.74 6.37
N ASN A 219 0.40 3.70 5.52
CA ASN A 219 0.22 3.63 4.08
C ASN A 219 1.57 3.36 3.43
N GLY A 220 1.78 2.13 2.97
CA GLY A 220 3.01 1.68 2.33
C GLY A 220 3.64 0.47 3.02
N PHE A 221 4.78 0.04 2.47
CA PHE A 221 5.52 -1.15 2.89
C PHE A 221 6.05 -1.03 4.32
N ILE A 222 6.07 -2.15 5.05
CA ILE A 222 6.71 -2.23 6.38
C ILE A 222 8.06 -2.91 6.22
N ASP A 223 9.13 -2.23 6.60
CA ASP A 223 10.50 -2.70 6.50
C ASP A 223 11.28 -2.45 7.81
N ILE A 224 11.47 -3.50 8.60
CA ILE A 224 12.08 -3.45 9.92
C ILE A 224 13.31 -4.38 9.93
N GLN A 225 14.50 -3.78 9.93
CA GLN A 225 15.75 -4.52 9.75
C GLN A 225 16.85 -4.11 10.73
N ASN A 226 17.67 -5.09 11.12
CA ASN A 226 18.90 -4.85 11.87
C ASN A 226 18.67 -3.99 13.13
N SER A 227 17.56 -4.22 13.83
CA SER A 227 17.19 -3.47 15.03
C SER A 227 17.39 -4.29 16.30
N THR A 228 17.48 -3.60 17.44
CA THR A 228 17.47 -4.21 18.77
C THR A 228 16.08 -4.29 19.40
N LEU A 229 15.01 -4.14 18.61
CA LEU A 229 13.64 -4.23 19.10
C LEU A 229 13.30 -5.63 19.60
N GLU A 230 12.60 -5.71 20.73
CA GLU A 230 12.10 -6.96 21.31
C GLU A 230 10.73 -7.36 20.74
N ASP A 231 9.91 -6.36 20.38
CA ASP A 231 8.61 -6.49 19.72
C ASP A 231 8.16 -5.16 19.07
N LEU A 232 6.95 -5.14 18.50
CA LEU A 232 6.30 -3.97 17.89
C LEU A 232 5.12 -3.42 18.71
N SER A 233 5.07 -3.70 20.02
CA SER A 233 3.95 -3.32 20.89
C SER A 233 3.76 -1.80 21.04
N PHE A 234 4.78 -1.01 20.70
CA PHE A 234 4.66 0.45 20.62
C PHE A 234 3.64 0.91 19.55
N LEU A 235 3.38 0.07 18.53
CA LEU A 235 2.36 0.31 17.48
C LEU A 235 0.95 -0.13 17.92
N LYS A 236 0.65 -0.16 19.21
CA LYS A 236 -0.66 -0.59 19.77
C LYS A 236 -1.88 0.19 19.26
N LYS A 237 -1.69 1.40 18.71
CA LYS A 237 -2.77 2.24 18.17
C LYS A 237 -3.02 2.02 16.68
N VAL A 238 -2.21 1.22 15.99
CA VAL A 238 -2.41 0.94 14.57
C VAL A 238 -3.75 0.24 14.38
N GLU A 239 -4.60 0.87 13.59
CA GLU A 239 -5.95 0.46 13.21
C GLU A 239 -6.01 0.01 11.75
N SER A 240 -5.08 0.47 10.90
CA SER A 240 -5.06 0.05 9.48
C SER A 240 -3.67 0.08 8.85
N ILE A 241 -3.49 -0.80 7.86
CA ILE A 241 -2.30 -0.87 7.00
C ILE A 241 -2.77 -0.94 5.54
N GLY A 242 -2.46 0.09 4.77
CA GLY A 242 -2.77 0.20 3.34
C GLY A 242 -1.54 -0.08 2.48
N ILE A 243 -1.62 -1.04 1.55
CA ILE A 243 -0.53 -1.42 0.66
C ILE A 243 -1.05 -1.62 -0.76
N LYS A 244 -0.40 -0.91 -1.69
CA LYS A 244 -0.64 -0.92 -3.13
C LYS A 244 0.57 -1.56 -3.77
N ASN A 245 0.35 -2.77 -4.24
CA ASN A 245 1.35 -3.60 -4.88
C ASN A 245 0.78 -4.28 -6.13
N PHE A 246 -0.23 -3.66 -6.72
CA PHE A 246 -0.73 -4.04 -8.03
C PHE A 246 0.47 -4.13 -9.00
N GLY A 247 0.59 -5.27 -9.69
CA GLY A 247 1.71 -5.54 -10.59
C GLY A 247 3.07 -5.85 -9.96
N LEU A 248 3.24 -5.60 -8.66
CA LEU A 248 4.45 -5.94 -7.89
C LEU A 248 4.31 -7.32 -7.23
N SER A 249 4.05 -8.36 -8.04
CA SER A 249 3.65 -9.68 -7.54
C SER A 249 4.64 -10.29 -6.54
N ASP A 250 5.92 -9.96 -6.65
CA ASP A 250 6.99 -10.59 -5.86
C ASP A 250 7.52 -9.67 -4.74
N LYS A 251 6.92 -8.50 -4.54
CA LYS A 251 7.39 -7.53 -3.55
C LYS A 251 6.87 -7.91 -2.15
N ILE A 252 7.79 -7.91 -1.19
CA ILE A 252 7.49 -8.20 0.22
C ILE A 252 6.81 -6.97 0.84
N SER A 253 5.55 -7.12 1.22
CA SER A 253 4.70 -6.11 1.85
C SER A 253 5.12 -5.80 3.29
N ILE A 254 5.48 -6.85 4.04
CA ILE A 254 5.93 -6.78 5.44
C ILE A 254 7.25 -7.55 5.57
N ASN A 255 8.35 -6.82 5.71
CA ASN A 255 9.68 -7.39 5.85
C ASN A 255 10.22 -7.12 7.26
N ILE A 256 10.34 -8.18 8.07
CA ILE A 256 10.93 -8.10 9.41
C ILE A 256 12.10 -9.08 9.43
N GLN A 257 13.32 -8.55 9.39
CA GLN A 257 14.51 -9.40 9.31
C GLN A 257 15.70 -8.92 10.14
N ASN A 258 16.54 -9.85 10.57
CA ASN A 258 17.79 -9.57 11.28
C ASN A 258 17.59 -8.79 12.60
N ASN A 259 16.46 -9.00 13.27
CA ASN A 259 16.13 -8.38 14.56
C ASN A 259 16.36 -9.41 15.67
N LEU A 260 17.64 -9.62 16.03
CA LEU A 260 18.06 -10.75 16.86
C LEU A 260 17.56 -10.70 18.31
N LYS A 261 17.05 -9.56 18.79
CA LYS A 261 16.40 -9.45 20.11
C LYS A 261 14.88 -9.64 20.06
N MET A 262 14.29 -9.71 18.86
CA MET A 262 12.84 -9.77 18.70
C MET A 262 12.32 -11.15 19.09
N THR A 263 11.57 -11.23 20.19
CA THR A 263 11.01 -12.48 20.73
C THR A 263 9.50 -12.61 20.48
N ARG A 264 8.82 -11.51 20.17
CA ARG A 264 7.40 -11.48 19.86
C ARG A 264 7.12 -10.45 18.76
N LEU A 265 6.02 -10.63 18.02
CA LEU A 265 5.60 -9.64 17.03
C LEU A 265 5.01 -8.40 17.71
N GLY A 266 4.12 -8.58 18.68
CA GLY A 266 3.55 -7.47 19.48
C GLY A 266 2.53 -6.58 18.73
N LEU A 267 2.15 -6.92 17.49
CA LEU A 267 1.13 -6.19 16.73
C LEU A 267 -0.29 -6.68 17.06
N PRO A 268 -1.29 -5.78 17.19
CA PRO A 268 -2.68 -6.14 17.44
C PRO A 268 -3.40 -6.60 16.16
N LEU A 269 -2.92 -7.66 15.51
CA LEU A 269 -3.35 -8.09 14.17
C LEU A 269 -4.87 -8.21 13.98
N GLN A 270 -5.60 -8.71 14.99
CA GLN A 270 -7.06 -8.86 14.94
C GLN A 270 -7.84 -7.54 14.80
N ASN A 271 -7.22 -6.40 15.15
CA ASN A 271 -7.85 -5.09 15.15
C ASN A 271 -7.40 -4.22 13.97
N ILE A 272 -6.50 -4.73 13.13
CA ILE A 272 -5.94 -3.98 12.02
C ILE A 272 -6.75 -4.29 10.75
N LEU A 273 -7.28 -3.24 10.13
CA LEU A 273 -7.82 -3.32 8.79
C LEU A 273 -6.67 -3.35 7.78
N PHE A 274 -6.53 -4.44 7.06
CA PHE A 274 -5.54 -4.57 6.00
C PHE A 274 -6.17 -4.30 4.64
N ASN A 275 -5.72 -3.24 3.97
CA ASN A 275 -6.13 -2.91 2.62
C ASN A 275 -5.00 -3.22 1.63
N PHE A 276 -4.99 -4.45 1.13
CA PHE A 276 -4.05 -4.92 0.11
C PHE A 276 -4.76 -5.00 -1.24
N GLU A 277 -4.29 -4.23 -2.22
CA GLU A 277 -4.83 -4.31 -3.59
C GLU A 277 -4.44 -5.62 -4.30
N TYR A 278 -3.28 -6.20 -3.98
CA TYR A 278 -2.80 -7.43 -4.62
C TYR A 278 -2.10 -8.38 -3.65
N ASN A 279 -0.91 -8.88 -4.00
CA ASN A 279 -0.21 -9.95 -3.29
C ASN A 279 0.10 -9.58 -1.83
N ARG A 280 0.05 -10.58 -0.96
CA ARG A 280 0.20 -10.39 0.49
C ARG A 280 1.41 -11.20 0.92
N ILE A 281 2.59 -10.68 0.65
CA ILE A 281 3.85 -11.39 0.93
C ILE A 281 4.52 -10.77 2.16
N ALA A 282 4.91 -11.61 3.11
CA ALA A 282 5.64 -11.24 4.31
C ALA A 282 6.94 -12.03 4.43
N ASN A 283 7.87 -11.51 5.23
CA ASN A 283 9.11 -12.17 5.58
C ASN A 283 9.39 -11.98 7.07
N LEU A 284 9.55 -13.08 7.79
CA LEU A 284 10.01 -13.11 9.18
C LEU A 284 11.30 -13.94 9.20
N GLU A 285 12.44 -13.29 9.18
CA GLU A 285 13.73 -13.95 8.96
C GLU A 285 14.79 -13.51 9.98
N ASN A 286 15.58 -14.48 10.47
CA ASN A 286 16.71 -14.21 11.37
C ASN A 286 16.31 -13.35 12.59
N LEU A 287 15.26 -13.78 13.28
CA LEU A 287 14.77 -13.20 14.54
C LEU A 287 15.42 -13.91 15.75
N HIS A 288 15.04 -13.56 16.98
CA HIS A 288 15.54 -14.29 18.15
C HIS A 288 15.16 -15.79 18.07
N PRO A 289 16.00 -16.74 18.53
CA PRO A 289 15.66 -18.17 18.54
C PRO A 289 14.41 -18.53 19.35
N ASP A 290 14.02 -17.65 20.28
CA ASP A 290 12.77 -17.76 21.04
C ASP A 290 11.58 -17.02 20.43
N PHE A 291 11.77 -16.38 19.26
CA PHE A 291 10.66 -15.76 18.54
C PHE A 291 9.58 -16.79 18.27
N CYS A 292 8.40 -16.52 18.80
CA CYS A 292 7.25 -17.39 18.64
C CYS A 292 6.05 -16.63 18.10
N ILE A 293 5.11 -17.35 17.48
CA ILE A 293 3.82 -16.87 17.00
C ILE A 293 2.73 -17.71 17.67
N THR A 294 1.66 -17.09 18.17
CA THR A 294 0.54 -17.79 18.80
C THR A 294 -0.36 -18.45 17.76
N VAL A 295 -1.23 -19.35 18.19
CA VAL A 295 -2.25 -19.94 17.31
C VAL A 295 -3.20 -18.86 16.77
N GLU A 296 -3.62 -17.91 17.62
CA GLU A 296 -4.39 -16.72 17.23
C GLU A 296 -3.70 -15.93 16.11
N GLU A 297 -2.40 -15.63 16.23
CA GLU A 297 -1.66 -14.87 15.22
C GLU A 297 -1.57 -15.64 13.88
N ILE A 298 -1.35 -16.97 13.90
CA ILE A 298 -1.35 -17.78 12.67
C ILE A 298 -2.74 -17.82 12.02
N ILE A 299 -3.83 -17.91 12.79
CA ILE A 299 -5.20 -17.82 12.24
C ILE A 299 -5.38 -16.50 11.50
N ASN A 300 -4.99 -15.37 12.12
CA ASN A 300 -5.08 -14.07 11.48
C ASN A 300 -4.29 -14.02 10.16
N PHE A 301 -3.06 -14.55 10.11
CA PHE A 301 -2.30 -14.60 8.87
C PHE A 301 -2.95 -15.45 7.77
N LEU A 302 -3.48 -16.62 8.12
CA LEU A 302 -4.14 -17.52 7.19
C LEU A 302 -5.44 -16.90 6.63
N GLU A 303 -6.26 -16.31 7.49
CA GLU A 303 -7.51 -15.66 7.08
C GLU A 303 -7.27 -14.38 6.27
N LEU A 304 -6.16 -13.68 6.53
CA LEU A 304 -5.68 -12.58 5.70
C LEU A 304 -5.06 -13.05 4.37
N ASN A 305 -4.90 -14.35 4.13
CA ASN A 305 -4.13 -14.90 3.01
C ASN A 305 -2.71 -14.30 2.90
N LEU A 306 -2.03 -14.13 4.03
CA LEU A 306 -0.66 -13.63 4.09
C LEU A 306 0.32 -14.80 3.86
N PHE A 307 1.09 -14.71 2.78
CA PHE A 307 2.09 -15.70 2.38
C PHE A 307 3.47 -15.30 2.87
N PHE A 308 4.28 -16.26 3.31
CA PHE A 308 5.62 -15.99 3.84
C PHE A 308 6.70 -16.51 2.90
N VAL A 309 7.69 -15.68 2.61
CA VAL A 309 8.94 -16.12 1.96
C VAL A 309 9.75 -16.95 2.95
N ASN A 310 9.97 -16.40 4.15
CA ASN A 310 10.50 -17.12 5.30
C ASN A 310 9.61 -16.85 6.52
N ILE A 311 9.49 -17.86 7.38
CA ILE A 311 8.83 -17.75 8.68
C ILE A 311 9.67 -18.47 9.74
N HIS A 312 10.73 -17.80 10.19
CA HIS A 312 11.62 -18.30 11.25
C HIS A 312 10.97 -18.05 12.61
N ALA A 313 10.00 -18.90 12.96
CA ALA A 313 9.24 -18.81 14.20
C ALA A 313 8.87 -20.19 14.72
N LYS A 314 8.60 -20.28 16.03
CA LYS A 314 7.95 -21.43 16.65
C LYS A 314 6.55 -21.08 17.14
N TYR A 315 5.74 -22.08 17.50
CA TYR A 315 4.50 -21.81 18.21
C TYR A 315 4.78 -21.36 19.65
N CYS A 316 4.06 -20.36 20.13
CA CYS A 316 4.09 -19.99 21.54
C CYS A 316 3.36 -21.01 22.41
N ASP A 317 3.72 -21.07 23.70
CA ASP A 317 2.99 -21.87 24.70
C ASP A 317 1.55 -21.37 24.89
N SER A 318 1.37 -20.04 24.85
CA SER A 318 0.06 -19.40 24.85
C SER A 318 -0.58 -19.49 23.46
N VAL A 319 -1.85 -19.91 23.43
CA VAL A 319 -2.60 -20.08 22.18
C VAL A 319 -3.24 -18.78 21.68
N GLY A 320 -3.39 -17.79 22.57
CA GLY A 320 -4.14 -16.56 22.29
C GLY A 320 -5.65 -16.72 22.50
N ASN A 321 -6.42 -15.76 22.01
CA ASN A 321 -7.88 -15.75 22.09
C ASN A 321 -8.51 -16.40 20.84
N LEU A 322 -9.14 -17.56 21.03
CA LEU A 322 -9.77 -18.34 19.96
C LEU A 322 -11.27 -18.07 19.80
N GLN A 323 -11.82 -17.02 20.44
CA GLN A 323 -13.22 -16.60 20.31
C GLN A 323 -14.27 -17.71 20.53
N GLY A 324 -13.95 -18.66 21.43
CA GLY A 324 -14.81 -19.79 21.76
C GLY A 324 -14.63 -21.04 20.88
N SER A 325 -13.80 -20.98 19.85
CA SER A 325 -13.44 -22.16 19.05
C SER A 325 -12.64 -23.17 19.84
N SER A 326 -12.90 -24.44 19.58
CA SER A 326 -12.27 -25.55 20.30
C SER A 326 -10.92 -25.94 19.69
N LEU A 327 -9.86 -25.89 20.50
CA LEU A 327 -8.54 -26.38 20.13
C LEU A 327 -8.26 -27.74 20.79
N CYS A 328 -7.91 -28.72 19.97
CA CYS A 328 -7.52 -30.05 20.43
C CYS A 328 -6.06 -30.31 20.09
N ARG A 329 -5.26 -30.66 21.09
CA ARG A 329 -3.92 -31.20 20.86
C ARG A 329 -4.04 -32.64 20.39
N PHE A 330 -3.42 -32.94 19.27
CA PHE A 330 -3.36 -34.27 18.71
C PHE A 330 -2.36 -35.12 19.51
N ASP A 331 -2.72 -36.39 19.69
CA ASP A 331 -1.89 -37.43 20.31
C ASP A 331 -2.01 -38.68 19.44
N GLU A 332 -3.22 -39.23 19.38
CA GLU A 332 -3.61 -40.30 18.46
C GLU A 332 -5.09 -40.20 18.07
N MET A 333 -5.48 -40.84 16.97
CA MET A 333 -6.85 -40.77 16.43
C MET A 333 -7.92 -41.29 17.39
N SER A 334 -7.61 -42.33 18.18
CA SER A 334 -8.47 -42.89 19.24
C SER A 334 -8.77 -41.87 20.35
N ASN A 335 -7.79 -41.05 20.72
CA ASN A 335 -7.89 -40.10 21.84
C ASN A 335 -8.34 -38.71 21.41
N LEU A 336 -8.27 -38.38 20.11
CA LEU A 336 -8.76 -37.12 19.59
C LEU A 336 -10.23 -36.92 19.98
N LYS A 337 -10.56 -35.73 20.50
CA LYS A 337 -11.94 -35.37 20.83
C LYS A 337 -12.75 -35.21 19.55
N ASN A 338 -14.04 -35.51 19.62
CA ASN A 338 -14.93 -35.29 18.49
C ASN A 338 -15.14 -33.79 18.27
N ASN A 339 -15.33 -33.39 17.01
CA ASN A 339 -15.82 -32.06 16.62
C ASN A 339 -14.89 -30.89 16.99
N CYS A 340 -13.58 -31.11 17.07
CA CYS A 340 -12.61 -30.03 17.24
C CYS A 340 -12.57 -29.17 15.97
N GLU A 341 -12.67 -27.85 16.12
CA GLU A 341 -12.54 -26.92 15.00
C GLU A 341 -11.08 -26.71 14.64
N TYR A 342 -10.23 -26.64 15.66
CA TYR A 342 -8.80 -26.48 15.52
C TYR A 342 -8.07 -27.70 16.08
N VAL A 343 -7.09 -28.20 15.34
CA VAL A 343 -6.23 -29.31 15.77
C VAL A 343 -4.79 -28.85 15.76
N PHE A 344 -4.04 -29.15 16.82
CA PHE A 344 -2.63 -28.83 16.95
C PHE A 344 -1.80 -30.10 17.09
N GLY A 345 -0.82 -30.29 16.23
CA GLY A 345 0.13 -31.41 16.25
C GLY A 345 0.24 -32.14 14.91
N THR A 346 0.94 -33.27 14.94
CA THR A 346 1.20 -34.11 13.77
C THR A 346 0.13 -35.18 13.66
N VAL A 347 -0.86 -34.94 12.79
CA VAL A 347 -1.97 -35.86 12.56
C VAL A 347 -1.51 -36.99 11.65
N GLU A 348 -1.38 -38.18 12.22
CA GLU A 348 -1.04 -39.40 11.50
C GLU A 348 -2.27 -40.32 11.43
N ILE A 349 -2.64 -40.73 10.21
CA ILE A 349 -3.75 -41.65 9.95
C ILE A 349 -3.19 -42.90 9.28
N GLY A 350 -3.24 -44.00 10.01
CA GLY A 350 -2.72 -45.30 9.61
C GLY A 350 -3.79 -46.38 9.47
N SER A 351 -3.34 -47.62 9.30
CA SER A 351 -4.22 -48.80 9.33
C SER A 351 -4.85 -48.96 10.71
N GLY A 352 -6.17 -49.01 10.79
CA GLY A 352 -6.93 -49.14 12.04
C GLY A 352 -7.59 -47.83 12.49
N ASP A 353 -7.21 -46.69 11.90
CA ASP A 353 -7.78 -45.38 12.25
C ASP A 353 -9.05 -45.03 11.48
N GLU A 354 -9.47 -45.88 10.52
CA GLU A 354 -10.55 -45.57 9.59
C GLU A 354 -11.89 -45.27 10.30
N GLU A 355 -12.15 -45.86 11.46
CA GLU A 355 -13.38 -45.58 12.23
C GLU A 355 -13.32 -44.25 13.00
N ASN A 356 -12.11 -43.72 13.22
CA ASN A 356 -11.84 -42.52 13.99
C ASN A 356 -11.70 -41.26 13.12
N VAL A 357 -11.52 -41.38 11.79
CA VAL A 357 -11.32 -40.21 10.92
C VAL A 357 -12.49 -39.23 10.94
N LYS A 358 -13.72 -39.69 11.22
CA LYS A 358 -14.92 -38.85 11.36
C LYS A 358 -14.79 -37.74 12.41
N LYS A 359 -13.84 -37.86 13.35
CA LYS A 359 -13.57 -36.87 14.38
C LYS A 359 -13.00 -35.57 13.82
N LEU A 360 -12.33 -35.66 12.68
CA LEU A 360 -11.73 -34.54 11.95
C LEU A 360 -12.74 -33.77 11.09
N ARG A 361 -14.00 -34.24 10.98
CA ARG A 361 -15.00 -33.61 10.09
C ARG A 361 -15.22 -32.13 10.33
N LYS A 362 -15.12 -31.65 11.58
CA LYS A 362 -15.27 -30.22 11.91
C LYS A 362 -13.97 -29.43 11.86
N MET A 363 -12.84 -30.09 11.65
CA MET A 363 -11.55 -29.43 11.64
C MET A 363 -11.48 -28.47 10.46
N THR A 364 -11.27 -27.20 10.75
CA THR A 364 -11.07 -26.14 9.76
C THR A 364 -9.60 -25.75 9.65
N HIS A 365 -8.85 -25.86 10.76
CA HIS A 365 -7.44 -25.51 10.83
C HIS A 365 -6.63 -26.63 11.47
N LEU A 366 -5.50 -26.94 10.86
CA LEU A 366 -4.46 -27.80 11.40
C LEU A 366 -3.19 -26.99 11.65
N PHE A 367 -2.70 -26.97 12.88
CA PHE A 367 -1.43 -26.37 13.26
C PHE A 367 -0.40 -27.49 13.44
N GLY A 368 0.33 -27.81 12.37
CA GLY A 368 1.25 -28.95 12.29
C GLY A 368 1.19 -29.65 10.94
N THR A 369 1.33 -30.97 10.93
CA THR A 369 1.40 -31.78 9.70
C THR A 369 0.28 -32.81 9.63
N LEU A 370 -0.07 -33.22 8.40
CA LEU A 370 -1.04 -34.28 8.13
C LEU A 370 -0.37 -35.38 7.29
N SER A 371 -0.39 -36.62 7.76
CA SER A 371 0.11 -37.79 7.04
C SER A 371 -0.94 -38.90 7.03
N ILE A 372 -1.34 -39.33 5.83
CA ILE A 372 -2.31 -40.42 5.63
C ILE A 372 -1.61 -41.52 4.84
N LYS A 373 -1.36 -42.66 5.47
CA LYS A 373 -0.56 -43.76 4.87
C LYS A 373 -1.11 -45.11 5.27
N ASN A 374 -1.00 -46.10 4.39
CA ASN A 374 -1.36 -47.50 4.68
C ASN A 374 -2.81 -47.69 5.18
N THR A 375 -3.75 -46.88 4.70
CA THR A 375 -5.16 -46.94 5.08
C THR A 375 -6.00 -47.68 4.03
N LYS A 376 -7.23 -48.06 4.40
CA LYS A 376 -8.27 -48.55 3.47
C LYS A 376 -9.29 -47.48 3.10
N LEU A 377 -9.01 -46.21 3.40
CA LEU A 377 -9.89 -45.08 3.10
C LEU A 377 -10.05 -44.94 1.58
N LYS A 378 -11.28 -44.70 1.13
CA LYS A 378 -11.60 -44.55 -0.30
C LYS A 378 -11.61 -43.09 -0.76
N ASP A 379 -11.75 -42.17 0.19
CA ASP A 379 -11.90 -40.74 -0.01
C ASP A 379 -11.36 -39.99 1.22
N LEU A 380 -11.34 -38.66 1.12
CA LEU A 380 -10.91 -37.74 2.18
C LEU A 380 -12.08 -36.87 2.67
N ASP A 381 -13.33 -37.33 2.55
CA ASP A 381 -14.51 -36.53 2.87
C ASP A 381 -14.57 -36.14 4.36
N PHE A 382 -13.85 -36.87 5.21
CA PHE A 382 -13.69 -36.50 6.62
C PHE A 382 -12.84 -35.23 6.85
N LEU A 383 -12.20 -34.68 5.80
CA LEU A 383 -11.47 -33.41 5.79
C LEU A 383 -12.19 -32.31 4.99
N GLU A 384 -13.47 -32.51 4.64
CA GLU A 384 -14.24 -31.57 3.80
C GLU A 384 -14.22 -30.10 4.28
N ASN A 385 -14.05 -29.88 5.60
CA ASN A 385 -14.03 -28.56 6.21
C ASN A 385 -12.62 -27.99 6.42
N LEU A 386 -11.55 -28.78 6.18
CA LEU A 386 -10.18 -28.33 6.36
C LEU A 386 -9.86 -27.24 5.33
N ARG A 387 -9.54 -26.04 5.81
CA ARG A 387 -9.21 -24.87 4.99
C ARG A 387 -7.73 -24.55 5.01
N TYR A 388 -7.11 -24.67 6.18
CA TYR A 388 -5.75 -24.20 6.38
C TYR A 388 -4.89 -25.19 7.15
N ILE A 389 -3.62 -25.29 6.74
CA ILE A 389 -2.57 -25.99 7.47
C ILE A 389 -1.45 -24.99 7.74
N GLY A 390 -1.25 -24.61 9.00
CA GLY A 390 -0.13 -23.79 9.43
C GLY A 390 0.96 -24.68 10.01
N ASN A 391 2.11 -24.79 9.33
CA ASN A 391 3.24 -25.56 9.83
C ASN A 391 4.45 -24.64 10.02
N LEU A 392 5.00 -24.63 11.23
CA LEU A 392 6.20 -23.88 11.60
C LEU A 392 7.42 -24.79 11.84
N ASP A 393 7.27 -26.12 11.73
CA ASP A 393 8.36 -27.05 12.01
C ASP A 393 9.43 -27.01 10.90
N GLU A 394 10.65 -26.60 11.25
CA GLU A 394 11.80 -26.31 10.38
C GLU A 394 12.42 -27.52 9.63
N HIS A 395 11.77 -28.68 9.58
CA HIS A 395 12.45 -29.88 9.08
C HIS A 395 12.53 -30.04 7.55
N HIS A 396 11.98 -29.12 6.73
CA HIS A 396 11.93 -29.33 5.27
C HIS A 396 12.40 -28.22 4.32
N HIS A 397 12.94 -27.09 4.78
CA HIS A 397 13.53 -26.10 3.86
C HIS A 397 15.03 -26.32 3.61
N GLN A 398 15.38 -27.51 3.08
CA GLN A 398 16.62 -27.62 2.31
C GLN A 398 16.41 -26.99 0.93
N LYS A 399 17.08 -25.84 0.72
CA LYS A 399 17.48 -25.25 -0.56
C LYS A 399 17.15 -26.11 -1.78
N LYS A 400 16.10 -25.74 -2.52
CA LYS A 400 16.10 -25.92 -3.98
C LYS A 400 16.26 -24.55 -4.62
N THR A 401 17.52 -24.22 -4.86
CA THR A 401 17.92 -23.32 -5.94
C THR A 401 17.32 -23.88 -7.23
N ILE A 402 16.33 -23.20 -7.80
CA ILE A 402 15.87 -23.45 -9.16
C ILE A 402 16.71 -22.52 -10.04
N ARG A 403 17.37 -23.13 -11.03
CA ARG A 403 18.01 -22.44 -12.15
C ARG A 403 16.98 -21.96 -13.14
#